data_AF-A0AAW0KET0-F1
#
_entry.id   AF-A0AAW0KET0-F1
#
_cell.length_a   1.000
_cell.length_b   1.000
_cell.length_c   1.000
_cell.angle_alpha   90.00
_cell.angle_beta   90.00
_cell.angle_gamma   90.00
#
_symmetry.space_group_name_H-M   'P 1'
#
loop_
_entity.id
_entity.type
_entity.pdbx_description
1 polymer ?
#
loop_
_entity_poly.entity_id
_entity_poly.type
_entity_poly.pdbx_seq_one_letter_code
_entity_poly.pdbx_strand_id
1 'polypeptide(L)'
;MQLLSFIFIFVIKLWNSWNHFACHIQEELIRETADAMVSTGLAALGYEYINLDDCWAQLKRDSKGNLVSKASTFPSGIKALADYVHSKGLKLGIYSDAG
;
A
#
# COMPACT_ATOMS: atom_id res chain seq x y z
N MET A 1 -20.08 -5.36 -37.77
CA MET A 1 -19.85 -6.23 -36.60
C MET A 1 -18.96 -5.47 -35.63
N GLN A 2 -19.56 -4.70 -34.74
CA GLN A 2 -18.84 -3.92 -33.73
C GLN A 2 -18.54 -4.86 -32.56
N LEU A 3 -17.26 -5.19 -32.38
CA LEU A 3 -16.80 -5.92 -31.20
C LEU A 3 -17.00 -5.00 -29.99
N LEU A 4 -18.08 -5.21 -29.25
CA LEU A 4 -18.21 -4.71 -27.89
C LEU A 4 -17.16 -5.43 -27.04
N SER A 5 -16.03 -4.77 -26.79
CA SER A 5 -15.12 -5.20 -25.73
C SER A 5 -15.88 -5.12 -24.41
N PHE A 6 -16.30 -6.26 -23.88
CA PHE A 6 -16.71 -6.37 -22.49
C PHE A 6 -15.48 -6.05 -21.63
N ILE A 7 -15.53 -4.93 -20.92
CA ILE A 7 -14.56 -4.65 -19.85
C ILE A 7 -14.90 -5.61 -18.72
N PHE A 8 -14.17 -6.72 -18.64
CA PHE A 8 -14.18 -7.54 -17.43
C PHE A 8 -13.39 -6.78 -16.36
N ILE A 9 -14.12 -6.21 -15.40
CA ILE A 9 -13.51 -5.68 -14.18
C ILE A 9 -13.06 -6.88 -13.36
N PHE A 10 -11.76 -7.17 -13.36
CA PHE A 10 -11.20 -8.20 -12.49
C PHE A 10 -11.28 -7.73 -11.03
N VAL A 11 -11.66 -8.64 -10.13
CA VAL A 11 -11.67 -8.38 -8.69
C VAL A 11 -10.22 -8.15 -8.23
N ILE A 12 -9.98 -7.02 -7.56
CA ILE A 12 -8.67 -6.69 -7.01
C ILE A 12 -8.40 -7.61 -5.82
N LYS A 13 -7.29 -8.36 -5.87
CA LYS A 13 -6.78 -9.11 -4.72
C LYS A 13 -5.64 -8.33 -4.09
N LEU A 14 -5.72 -8.16 -2.78
CA LEU A 14 -4.81 -7.31 -2.03
C LEU A 14 -4.64 -7.82 -0.60
N TRP A 15 -3.57 -7.37 0.04
CA TRP A 15 -3.40 -7.39 1.48
C TRP A 15 -3.62 -5.97 2.04
N ASN A 16 -4.22 -5.85 3.21
CA ASN A 16 -4.45 -4.57 3.90
C ASN A 16 -4.01 -4.69 5.37
N SER A 17 -3.37 -3.64 5.89
CA SER A 17 -2.79 -3.63 7.23
C SER A 17 -3.79 -3.62 8.39
N TRP A 18 -5.01 -3.11 8.18
CA TRP A 18 -5.95 -2.75 9.24
C TRP A 18 -6.40 -3.94 10.09
N ASN A 19 -6.81 -5.02 9.44
CA ASN A 19 -7.48 -6.15 10.10
C ASN A 19 -6.63 -6.83 11.18
N HIS A 20 -5.30 -6.68 11.11
CA HIS A 20 -4.39 -7.28 12.08
C HIS A 20 -3.65 -6.22 12.90
N PHE A 21 -3.20 -5.14 12.28
CA PHE A 21 -2.29 -4.19 12.91
C PHE A 21 -2.95 -2.90 13.38
N ALA A 22 -4.14 -2.53 12.87
CA ALA A 22 -4.75 -1.22 13.10
C ALA A 22 -3.71 -0.09 12.92
N CYS A 23 -3.52 0.78 13.93
CA CYS A 23 -2.50 1.85 13.89
C CYS A 23 -1.06 1.40 14.22
N HIS A 24 -0.80 0.12 14.51
CA HIS A 24 0.53 -0.38 14.89
C HIS A 24 1.35 -0.78 13.67
N ILE A 25 1.54 0.18 12.75
CA ILE A 25 2.25 -0.02 11.49
C ILE A 25 3.55 0.79 11.43
N GLN A 26 4.57 0.19 10.82
CA GLN A 26 5.86 0.82 10.54
C GLN A 26 6.45 0.34 9.22
N GLU A 27 7.39 1.09 8.66
CA GLU A 27 7.97 0.83 7.33
C GLU A 27 8.53 -0.59 7.19
N GLU A 28 9.26 -1.06 8.19
CA GLU A 28 9.84 -2.41 8.22
C GLU A 28 8.77 -3.50 8.09
N LEU A 29 7.70 -3.41 8.88
CA LEU A 29 6.57 -4.35 8.82
C LEU A 29 5.97 -4.43 7.42
N ILE A 30 5.81 -3.29 6.74
CA ILE A 30 5.24 -3.26 5.39
C ILE A 30 6.21 -3.87 4.37
N ARG A 31 7.52 -3.66 4.54
CA ARG A 31 8.55 -4.30 3.71
C ARG A 31 8.56 -5.83 3.90
N GLU A 32 8.55 -6.29 5.14
CA GLU A 32 8.47 -7.71 5.48
C GLU A 32 7.19 -8.35 4.93
N THR A 33 6.07 -7.64 4.97
CA THR A 33 4.80 -8.11 4.41
C THR A 33 4.89 -8.24 2.88
N ALA A 34 5.53 -7.30 2.19
CA ALA A 34 5.77 -7.39 0.75
C ALA A 34 6.67 -8.59 0.40
N ASP A 35 7.74 -8.82 1.17
CA ASP A 35 8.59 -10.01 1.04
C ASP A 35 7.82 -11.30 1.30
N ALA A 36 6.97 -11.34 2.32
CA ALA A 36 6.12 -12.47 2.64
C ALA A 36 5.11 -12.76 1.51
N MET A 37 4.48 -11.73 0.94
CA MET A 37 3.55 -11.90 -0.18
C MET A 37 4.19 -12.56 -1.41
N VAL A 38 5.46 -12.22 -1.70
CA VAL A 38 6.20 -12.86 -2.80
C VAL A 38 6.63 -14.26 -2.42
N SER A 39 7.30 -14.43 -1.27
CA SER A 39 7.90 -15.71 -0.86
C SER A 39 6.88 -16.81 -0.56
N THR A 40 5.69 -16.45 -0.08
CA THR A 40 4.58 -17.40 0.15
C THR A 40 3.82 -17.76 -1.13
N GLY A 41 4.11 -17.08 -2.25
CA GLY A 41 3.46 -17.32 -3.54
C GLY A 41 2.11 -16.62 -3.72
N LEU A 42 1.65 -15.81 -2.76
CA LEU A 42 0.40 -15.05 -2.91
C LEU A 42 0.46 -14.08 -4.10
N ALA A 43 1.62 -13.46 -4.34
CA ALA A 43 1.84 -12.62 -5.52
C ALA A 43 1.58 -13.40 -6.83
N ALA A 44 2.04 -14.65 -6.92
CA ALA A 44 1.82 -15.51 -8.08
C ALA A 44 0.35 -15.93 -8.26
N LEU A 45 -0.46 -15.86 -7.20
CA LEU A 45 -1.91 -16.12 -7.22
C LEU A 45 -2.75 -14.85 -7.52
N GLY A 46 -2.08 -13.76 -7.87
CA GLY A 46 -2.67 -12.49 -8.30
C GLY A 46 -2.95 -11.50 -7.19
N TYR A 47 -2.38 -11.68 -5.98
CA TYR A 47 -2.41 -10.63 -4.96
C TYR A 47 -1.36 -9.57 -5.29
N GLU A 48 -1.79 -8.46 -5.85
CA GLU A 48 -0.89 -7.47 -6.45
C GLU A 48 -0.64 -6.26 -5.56
N TYR A 49 -1.49 -6.00 -4.56
CA TYR A 49 -1.44 -4.76 -3.79
C TYR A 49 -1.12 -5.00 -2.32
N ILE A 50 -0.18 -4.20 -1.80
CA ILE A 50 0.00 -3.93 -0.38
C ILE A 50 -0.74 -2.62 -0.10
N ASN A 51 -1.84 -2.67 0.66
CA ASN A 51 -2.57 -1.46 1.04
C ASN A 51 -2.16 -1.02 2.44
N LEU A 52 -1.58 0.18 2.49
CA LEU A 52 -1.29 0.90 3.72
C LEU A 52 -2.54 1.63 4.19
N ASP A 53 -3.15 1.11 5.25
CA ASP A 53 -4.36 1.69 5.85
C ASP A 53 -4.02 2.91 6.72
N ASP A 54 -4.93 3.33 7.60
CA ASP A 54 -4.80 4.56 8.38
C ASP A 54 -3.54 4.62 9.29
N CYS A 55 -3.29 5.78 9.87
CA CYS A 55 -2.22 6.06 10.84
C CYS A 55 -0.80 6.17 10.24
N TRP A 56 -0.67 6.17 8.91
CA TRP A 56 0.60 6.40 8.20
C TRP A 56 1.06 7.87 8.18
N ALA A 57 0.11 8.81 8.19
CA ALA A 57 0.35 10.23 8.04
C ALA A 57 0.55 10.94 9.39
N GLN A 58 1.24 12.08 9.35
CA GLN A 58 1.23 13.07 10.42
C GLN A 58 -0.17 13.70 10.53
N LEU A 59 -0.54 14.09 11.75
CA LEU A 59 -1.77 14.86 11.98
C LEU A 59 -1.73 16.25 11.33
N LYS A 60 -0.52 16.81 11.17
CA LYS A 60 -0.31 18.13 10.57
C LYS A 60 0.29 17.98 9.18
N ARG A 61 -0.21 18.80 8.26
CA ARG A 61 0.36 19.00 6.93
C ARG A 61 1.64 19.84 7.03
N ASP A 62 2.47 19.77 5.98
CA ASP A 62 3.62 20.68 5.86
C ASP A 62 3.16 22.13 5.60
N SER A 63 4.11 23.06 5.53
CA SER A 63 3.84 24.49 5.26
C SER A 63 3.23 24.77 3.89
N LYS A 64 3.24 23.79 2.97
CA LYS A 64 2.62 23.87 1.64
C LYS A 64 1.26 23.18 1.59
N GLY A 65 0.78 22.61 2.70
CA GLY A 65 -0.48 21.89 2.78
C GLY A 65 -0.42 20.43 2.32
N ASN A 66 0.77 19.86 2.11
CA ASN A 66 0.90 18.45 1.71
C ASN A 66 0.74 17.52 2.92
N LEU A 67 0.20 16.32 2.67
CA LEU A 67 0.27 15.23 3.64
C LEU A 67 1.74 14.79 3.79
N VAL A 68 2.13 14.52 5.02
CA VAL A 68 3.49 14.08 5.37
C VAL A 68 3.39 12.77 6.09
N SER A 69 4.24 11.79 5.77
CA SER A 69 4.30 10.54 6.52
C SER A 69 4.84 10.75 7.91
N LYS A 70 4.39 9.90 8.84
CA LYS A 70 4.86 9.90 10.21
C LYS A 70 6.31 9.41 10.26
N ALA A 71 7.27 10.33 10.41
CA ALA A 71 8.70 10.03 10.34
C ALA A 71 9.18 9.02 11.40
N SER A 72 8.47 8.88 12.52
CA SER A 72 8.81 7.91 13.56
C SER A 72 8.54 6.46 13.15
N THR A 73 7.60 6.23 12.22
CA THR A 73 7.22 4.89 11.74
C THR A 73 7.60 4.67 10.27
N PHE A 74 7.67 5.75 9.48
CA PHE A 74 8.07 5.76 8.08
C PHE A 74 9.27 6.71 7.86
N PRO A 75 10.45 6.39 8.42
CA PRO A 75 11.60 7.29 8.41
C PRO A 75 12.14 7.58 6.99
N SER A 76 11.99 6.65 6.04
CA SER A 76 12.41 6.86 4.65
C SER A 76 11.33 7.55 3.80
N GLY A 77 10.13 7.75 4.35
CA GLY A 77 8.96 8.28 3.67
C GLY A 77 8.28 7.28 2.71
N ILE A 78 7.07 7.63 2.28
CA ILE A 78 6.23 6.72 1.47
C ILE A 78 6.82 6.46 0.09
N LYS A 79 7.52 7.43 -0.52
CA LYS A 79 8.16 7.21 -1.83
C LYS A 79 9.15 6.04 -1.78
N ALA A 80 10.03 6.01 -0.78
CA ALA A 80 11.02 4.95 -0.64
C ALA A 80 10.38 3.59 -0.36
N LEU A 81 9.29 3.57 0.41
CA LEU A 81 8.49 2.37 0.64
C LEU A 81 7.83 1.89 -0.67
N ALA A 82 7.24 2.80 -1.46
CA ALA A 82 6.63 2.49 -2.74
C ALA A 82 7.65 1.93 -3.74
N ASP A 83 8.81 2.56 -3.86
CA ASP A 83 9.89 2.09 -4.73
C ASP A 83 10.32 0.66 -4.37
N TYR A 84 10.39 0.35 -3.07
CA TYR A 84 10.69 -1.00 -2.61
C TYR A 84 9.56 -1.99 -2.94
N VAL A 85 8.30 -1.66 -2.66
CA VAL A 85 7.15 -2.52 -2.99
C VAL A 85 7.09 -2.78 -4.50
N HIS A 86 7.33 -1.76 -5.34
CA HIS A 86 7.41 -1.90 -6.78
C HIS A 86 8.57 -2.81 -7.23
N SER A 87 9.72 -2.76 -6.57
CA SER A 87 10.85 -3.66 -6.87
C SER A 87 10.53 -5.15 -6.64
N LYS A 88 9.48 -5.44 -5.86
CA LYS A 88 8.94 -6.80 -5.64
C LYS A 88 7.88 -7.20 -6.66
N GLY A 89 7.57 -6.34 -7.63
CA GLY A 89 6.50 -6.57 -8.62
C GLY A 89 5.09 -6.35 -8.06
N LEU A 90 4.98 -5.76 -6.87
CA LEU A 90 3.70 -5.42 -6.21
C LEU A 90 3.39 -3.94 -6.42
N LYS A 91 2.17 -3.52 -6.05
CA LYS A 91 1.67 -2.14 -6.08
C LYS A 91 1.38 -1.66 -4.66
N LEU A 92 1.56 -0.37 -4.40
CA LEU A 92 1.25 0.22 -3.08
C LEU A 92 -0.08 1.01 -3.15
N GLY A 93 -1.02 0.67 -2.28
CA GLY A 93 -2.21 1.46 -1.99
C GLY A 93 -2.04 2.31 -0.73
N ILE A 94 -2.77 3.42 -0.63
CA ILE A 94 -2.69 4.36 0.51
C ILE A 94 -4.08 4.85 0.92
N TYR A 95 -4.27 5.10 2.21
CA TYR A 95 -5.51 5.56 2.79
C TYR A 95 -5.59 7.09 2.98
N SER A 96 -6.79 7.64 2.83
CA SER A 96 -7.20 8.97 3.28
C SER A 96 -8.72 9.00 3.50
N ASP A 97 -9.24 10.09 4.07
CA ASP A 97 -10.65 10.29 4.40
C ASP A 97 -11.23 11.53 3.68
N ALA A 98 -12.55 11.53 3.45
CA ALA A 98 -13.24 12.60 2.73
C ALA A 98 -13.63 13.83 3.60
N GLY A 99 -13.37 13.79 4.91
CA GLY A 99 -13.60 14.90 5.84
C GLY A 99 -14.86 14.75 6.68
#